data_AF-A0A2H6BD43-F1
#
_entry.id   AF-A0A2H6BD43-F1
#
_cell.length_a   1.000
_cell.length_b   1.000
_cell.length_c   1.000
_cell.angle_alpha   90.00
_cell.angle_beta   90.00
_cell.angle_gamma   90.00
#
_symmetry.space_group_name_H-M   'P 1'
#
loop_
_entity.id
_entity.type
_entity.pdbx_description
1 polymer ?
#
loop_
_entity_poly.entity_id
_entity_poly.type
_entity_poly.pdbx_seq_one_letter_code
_entity_poly.pdbx_strand_id
1 'polypeptide(L)'
;MRHEPHTQIIATASGEKLVVLTKADYDRLIAAVFEAQEHIRDIAAFDAAVSQPTAKVIEVERDAALAIFIRARRKQYGLTQTELAAASGVGQGFVSDIESGRRRPSAEVLAKLAAALFFDPAALDETSPGAGR
;
A
#
# COMPACT_ATOMS: atom_id res chain seq x y z
N MET A 1 -36.17 -20.70 -2.45
CA MET A 1 -35.97 -22.12 -2.07
C MET A 1 -34.70 -22.60 -2.74
N ARG A 2 -33.71 -23.09 -2.00
CA ARG A 2 -32.49 -23.66 -2.62
C ARG A 2 -32.90 -24.96 -3.31
N HIS A 3 -32.81 -24.99 -4.63
CA HIS A 3 -33.06 -26.21 -5.39
C HIS A 3 -31.77 -27.02 -5.36
N GLU A 4 -31.75 -28.13 -4.62
CA GLU A 4 -30.62 -29.03 -4.64
C GLU A 4 -30.55 -29.73 -6.02
N PRO A 5 -29.36 -29.80 -6.64
CA PRO A 5 -29.22 -30.48 -7.92
C PRO A 5 -29.40 -31.98 -7.74
N HIS A 6 -30.33 -32.56 -8.50
CA HIS A 6 -30.58 -33.99 -8.43
C HIS A 6 -29.45 -34.73 -9.15
N THR A 7 -28.56 -35.34 -8.37
CA THR A 7 -27.34 -35.98 -8.88
C THR A 7 -27.43 -37.49 -8.79
N GLN A 8 -27.18 -38.18 -9.91
CA GLN A 8 -26.98 -39.63 -9.93
C GLN A 8 -25.52 -39.94 -10.25
N ILE A 9 -24.92 -40.89 -9.52
CA ILE A 9 -23.56 -41.37 -9.77
C ILE A 9 -23.64 -42.73 -10.47
N ILE A 10 -22.94 -42.86 -11.59
CA ILE A 10 -22.78 -44.13 -12.32
C ILE A 10 -21.30 -44.53 -12.30
N ALA A 11 -21.03 -45.83 -12.20
CA ALA A 11 -19.68 -46.37 -12.34
C ALA A 11 -19.49 -46.91 -13.76
N THR A 12 -18.40 -46.54 -14.42
CA THR A 12 -18.03 -47.10 -15.72
C THR A 12 -17.43 -48.49 -15.56
N ALA A 13 -17.34 -49.24 -16.66
CA ALA A 13 -16.69 -50.55 -16.67
C ALA A 13 -15.19 -50.50 -16.28
N SER A 14 -14.54 -49.34 -16.42
CA SER A 14 -13.17 -49.07 -15.97
C SER A 14 -13.07 -48.59 -14.52
N GLY A 15 -14.21 -48.46 -13.81
CA GLY A 15 -14.26 -48.04 -12.40
C GLY A 15 -14.33 -46.54 -12.17
N GLU A 16 -14.42 -45.73 -13.23
CA GLU A 16 -14.59 -44.27 -13.12
C GLU A 16 -16.00 -43.94 -12.63
N LYS A 17 -16.14 -42.93 -11.78
CA LYS A 17 -17.45 -42.44 -11.32
C LYS A 17 -17.85 -41.22 -12.15
N LEU A 18 -18.90 -41.38 -12.94
CA LEU A 18 -19.51 -40.27 -13.67
C LEU A 18 -20.72 -39.73 -12.91
N VAL A 19 -20.92 -38.43 -12.97
CA VAL A 19 -22.04 -37.70 -12.39
C VAL A 19 -23.00 -37.32 -13.50
N VAL A 20 -24.25 -37.78 -13.40
CA VAL A 20 -25.33 -37.45 -14.34
C VAL A 20 -26.19 -36.35 -13.72
N LEU A 21 -26.32 -35.24 -14.46
CA LEU A 21 -27.12 -34.08 -14.11
C LEU A 21 -28.15 -33.80 -15.20
N THR A 22 -29.27 -33.20 -14.83
CA THR A 22 -30.19 -32.66 -15.83
C THR A 22 -29.52 -31.50 -16.57
N LYS A 23 -29.93 -31.23 -17.82
CA LYS A 23 -29.40 -30.09 -18.58
C LYS A 23 -29.62 -28.76 -17.83
N ALA A 24 -30.75 -28.61 -17.15
CA ALA A 24 -31.06 -27.42 -16.35
C ALA A 24 -30.10 -27.26 -15.16
N ASP A 25 -29.75 -28.34 -14.47
CA ASP A 25 -28.81 -28.28 -13.35
C ASP A 25 -27.36 -28.10 -13.83
N TYR A 26 -26.99 -28.70 -14.97
CA TYR A 26 -25.73 -28.42 -15.63
C TYR A 26 -25.60 -26.94 -16.00
N ASP A 27 -26.64 -26.35 -16.62
CA ASP A 27 -26.62 -24.94 -17.02
C ASP A 27 -26.51 -23.99 -15.83
N ARG A 28 -27.18 -24.32 -14.71
CA ARG A 28 -27.03 -23.57 -13.45
C ARG A 28 -25.62 -23.67 -12.88
N LEU A 29 -25.02 -24.86 -12.90
CA LEU A 29 -23.65 -25.05 -12.43
C LEU A 29 -22.67 -24.22 -13.26
N ILE A 30 -22.81 -24.28 -14.59
CA ILE A 30 -21.98 -23.52 -15.51
C ILE A 30 -22.18 -22.01 -15.29
N ALA A 31 -23.42 -21.52 -15.18
CA ALA A 31 -23.69 -20.11 -14.89
C ALA A 31 -23.07 -19.66 -13.57
N ALA A 32 -23.22 -20.44 -12.49
CA ALA A 32 -22.63 -20.12 -11.19
C ALA A 32 -21.08 -20.10 -11.22
N VAL A 33 -20.46 -20.97 -12.01
CA VAL A 33 -19.01 -20.97 -12.23
C VAL A 33 -18.57 -19.72 -13.00
N PHE A 34 -19.30 -19.32 -14.05
CA PHE A 34 -18.99 -18.11 -14.81
C PHE A 34 -19.14 -16.84 -13.96
N GLU A 35 -20.23 -16.71 -13.19
CA GLU A 35 -20.42 -15.60 -12.25
C GLU A 35 -19.28 -15.53 -11.23
N ALA A 36 -18.92 -16.67 -10.61
CA ALA A 36 -17.80 -16.72 -9.67
C ALA A 36 -16.44 -16.38 -10.32
N GLN A 37 -16.23 -16.77 -11.59
CA GLN A 37 -15.01 -16.44 -12.33
C GLN A 37 -14.89 -14.95 -12.68
N GLU A 38 -16.01 -14.25 -12.91
CA GLU A 38 -16.00 -12.79 -13.08
C GLU A 38 -15.52 -12.07 -11.81
N HIS A 39 -15.95 -12.52 -10.63
CA HIS A 39 -15.47 -11.99 -9.35
C HIS A 39 -13.97 -12.20 -9.10
N ILE A 40 -13.38 -13.32 -9.57
CA ILE A 40 -11.95 -13.61 -9.39
C ILE A 40 -11.08 -12.68 -10.25
N ARG A 41 -11.59 -12.26 -11.43
CA ARG A 41 -10.85 -11.37 -12.34
C ARG A 41 -10.67 -9.97 -11.78
N ASP A 42 -11.66 -9.46 -11.04
CA ASP A 42 -11.59 -8.13 -10.43
C ASP A 42 -10.51 -8.04 -9.34
N ILE A 43 -10.34 -9.11 -8.56
CA ILE A 43 -9.30 -9.16 -7.51
C ILE A 43 -7.90 -9.21 -8.14
N ALA A 44 -7.70 -10.05 -9.17
CA ALA A 44 -6.41 -10.16 -9.86
C ALA A 44 -6.02 -8.87 -10.59
N ALA A 45 -6.98 -8.16 -11.18
CA ALA A 45 -6.74 -6.87 -11.82
C ALA A 45 -6.38 -5.78 -10.79
N PHE A 46 -7.00 -5.80 -9.61
CA PHE A 46 -6.69 -4.89 -8.53
C PHE A 46 -5.28 -5.13 -7.96
N ASP A 47 -4.91 -6.38 -7.67
CA ASP A 47 -3.56 -6.73 -7.21
C ASP A 47 -2.47 -6.34 -8.23
N ALA A 48 -2.75 -6.50 -9.52
CA ALA A 48 -1.84 -6.09 -10.59
C ALA A 48 -1.70 -4.57 -10.71
N ALA A 49 -2.77 -3.80 -10.45
CA ALA A 49 -2.76 -2.34 -10.48
C ALA A 49 -2.08 -1.73 -9.23
N VAL A 50 -2.29 -2.32 -8.05
CA VAL A 50 -1.63 -1.92 -6.79
C VAL A 50 -0.11 -2.17 -6.85
N SER A 51 0.33 -3.18 -7.61
CA SER A 51 1.74 -3.55 -7.77
C SER A 51 2.54 -2.64 -8.72
N GLN A 52 1.91 -1.67 -9.39
CA GLN A 52 2.61 -0.70 -10.24
C GLN A 52 2.51 0.71 -9.66
N PRO A 53 3.46 1.12 -8.80
CA PRO A 53 3.55 2.51 -8.46
C PRO A 53 3.98 3.28 -9.71
N THR A 54 3.11 4.16 -10.19
CA THR A 54 3.54 5.21 -11.11
C THR A 54 4.58 6.04 -10.35
N ALA A 55 5.83 6.03 -10.83
CA ALA A 55 6.99 6.63 -10.14
C ALA A 55 6.78 8.09 -9.69
N LYS A 56 5.84 8.79 -10.32
CA LYS A 56 5.48 10.18 -10.00
C LYS A 56 4.54 10.33 -8.78
N VAL A 57 3.81 9.28 -8.40
CA VAL A 57 2.93 9.28 -7.21
C VAL A 57 3.73 8.97 -5.93
N ILE A 58 4.76 8.12 -6.01
CA ILE A 58 5.62 7.81 -4.84
C ILE A 58 6.43 9.02 -4.36
N GLU A 59 6.99 9.83 -5.25
CA GLU A 59 7.92 10.90 -4.82
C GLU A 59 7.22 12.06 -4.10
N VAL A 60 6.01 12.42 -4.55
CA VAL A 60 5.20 13.50 -3.92
C VAL A 60 4.75 13.09 -2.51
N GLU A 61 4.42 11.81 -2.30
CA GLU A 61 4.05 11.30 -0.97
C GLU A 61 5.24 11.28 0.00
N ARG A 62 6.46 10.97 -0.48
CA ARG A 62 7.66 10.91 0.37
C ARG A 62 8.08 12.28 0.90
N ASP A 63 8.07 13.31 0.07
CA ASP A 63 8.41 14.67 0.51
C ASP A 63 7.38 15.21 1.52
N ALA A 64 6.09 14.92 1.28
CA ALA A 64 5.03 15.26 2.22
C ALA A 64 5.17 14.49 3.54
N ALA A 65 5.50 13.20 3.49
CA ALA A 65 5.73 12.37 4.68
C ALA A 65 6.91 12.88 5.51
N LEU A 66 8.02 13.26 4.86
CA LEU A 66 9.18 13.85 5.52
C LEU A 66 8.83 15.18 6.20
N ALA A 67 8.10 16.07 5.51
CA ALA A 67 7.64 17.34 6.06
C ALA A 67 6.78 17.14 7.32
N ILE A 68 5.84 16.19 7.27
CA ILE A 68 4.97 15.82 8.40
C ILE A 68 5.81 15.26 9.55
N PHE A 69 6.75 14.37 9.26
CA PHE A 69 7.62 13.74 10.26
C PHE A 69 8.46 14.79 11.01
N ILE A 70 9.15 15.69 10.30
CA ILE A 70 9.96 16.76 10.90
C ILE A 70 9.10 17.63 11.81
N ARG A 71 7.92 18.05 11.34
CA ARG A 71 6.98 18.85 12.12
C ARG A 71 6.49 18.12 13.37
N ALA A 72 6.18 16.83 13.25
CA ALA A 72 5.72 16.01 14.36
C ALA A 72 6.81 15.84 15.42
N ARG A 73 8.05 15.52 15.01
CA ARG A 73 9.20 15.42 15.91
C ARG A 73 9.47 16.72 16.63
N ARG A 74 9.48 17.86 15.93
CA ARG A 74 9.66 19.17 16.55
C ARG A 74 8.63 19.41 17.66
N LYS A 75 7.35 19.14 17.37
CA LYS A 75 6.27 19.29 18.34
C LYS A 75 6.40 18.33 19.52
N GLN A 76 6.88 17.11 19.30
CA GLN A 76 7.15 16.13 20.38
C GLN A 76 8.17 16.66 21.38
N TYR A 77 9.17 17.42 20.91
CA TYR A 77 10.16 18.09 21.77
C TYR A 77 9.72 19.46 22.30
N GLY A 78 8.48 19.89 22.03
CA GLY A 78 7.96 21.17 22.49
C GLY A 78 8.62 22.39 21.84
N LEU A 79 9.38 22.21 20.77
CA LEU A 79 10.13 23.29 20.12
C LEU A 79 9.21 24.12 19.20
N THR A 80 9.40 25.43 19.18
CA THR A 80 8.92 26.32 18.13
C THR A 80 9.79 26.18 16.86
N GLN A 81 9.29 26.68 15.72
CA GLN A 81 10.10 26.66 14.48
C GLN A 81 11.37 27.49 14.61
N THR A 82 11.33 28.59 15.36
CA THR A 82 12.50 29.44 15.64
C THR A 82 13.54 28.73 16.50
N GLU A 83 13.10 27.95 17.49
CA GLU A 83 14.01 27.16 18.33
C GLU A 83 14.65 26.00 17.56
N LEU A 84 13.88 25.30 16.71
CA LEU A 84 14.45 24.29 15.82
C LEU A 84 15.47 24.92 14.86
N ALA A 85 15.13 26.07 14.26
CA ALA A 85 16.02 26.82 13.39
C ALA A 85 17.34 27.18 14.07
N ALA A 86 17.28 27.67 15.31
CA ALA A 86 18.46 27.97 16.11
C ALA A 86 19.28 26.70 16.43
N ALA A 87 18.61 25.61 16.83
CA ALA A 87 19.27 24.36 17.18
C ALA A 87 19.94 23.68 15.97
N SER A 88 19.34 23.75 14.78
CA SER A 88 19.87 23.13 13.57
C SER A 88 20.79 24.06 12.76
N GLY A 89 20.88 25.35 13.11
CA GLY A 89 21.57 26.36 12.30
C GLY A 89 20.94 26.57 10.91
N VAL A 90 19.63 26.30 10.78
CA VAL A 90 18.86 26.47 9.54
C VAL A 90 17.94 27.68 9.69
N GLY A 91 17.79 28.51 8.67
CA GLY A 91 16.91 29.68 8.76
C GLY A 91 15.44 29.31 9.06
N GLN A 92 14.78 30.05 9.96
CA GLN A 92 13.41 29.75 10.39
C GLN A 92 12.40 29.72 9.23
N GLY A 93 12.52 30.64 8.27
CA GLY A 93 11.67 30.63 7.07
C GLY A 93 11.84 29.33 6.25
N PHE A 94 13.06 28.79 6.20
CA PHE A 94 13.33 27.54 5.49
C PHE A 94 12.82 26.32 6.27
N VAL A 95 12.92 26.32 7.61
CA VAL A 95 12.26 25.31 8.47
C VAL A 95 10.74 25.32 8.23
N SER A 96 10.12 26.49 8.12
CA SER A 96 8.69 26.63 7.82
C SER A 96 8.33 26.09 6.43
N ASP A 97 9.14 26.39 5.41
CA ASP A 97 8.95 25.85 4.06
C ASP A 97 9.09 24.33 4.01
N ILE A 98 10.02 23.76 4.77
CA ILE A 98 10.20 22.31 4.89
C ILE A 98 8.99 21.67 5.56
N GLU A 99 8.55 22.16 6.72
CA GLU A 99 7.41 21.59 7.47
C GLU A 99 6.06 21.71 6.76
N SER A 100 5.96 22.62 5.79
CA SER A 100 4.78 22.80 4.94
C SER A 100 4.85 22.02 3.62
N GLY A 101 5.96 21.32 3.35
CA GLY A 101 6.19 20.60 2.10
C GLY A 101 6.45 21.50 0.89
N ARG A 102 6.63 22.82 1.09
CA ARG A 102 6.93 23.76 -0.01
C ARG A 102 8.35 23.61 -0.53
N ARG A 103 9.29 23.14 0.30
CA ARG A 103 10.68 22.90 -0.10
C ARG A 103 11.21 21.61 0.50
N ARG A 104 11.91 20.84 -0.33
CA ARG A 104 12.67 19.68 0.10
C ARG A 104 14.03 20.12 0.67
N PRO A 105 14.44 19.67 1.86
CA PRO A 105 15.77 19.93 2.37
C PRO A 105 16.83 19.19 1.54
N SER A 106 18.01 19.78 1.37
CA SER A 106 19.18 19.04 0.89
C SER A 106 19.63 18.02 1.92
N ALA A 107 20.48 17.05 1.53
CA ALA A 107 21.04 16.07 2.45
C ALA A 107 21.77 16.71 3.65
N GLU A 108 22.51 17.79 3.41
CA GLU A 108 23.21 18.54 4.47
C GLU A 108 22.22 19.17 5.45
N VAL A 109 21.15 19.79 4.95
CA VAL A 109 20.12 20.42 5.77
C VAL A 109 19.34 19.36 6.55
N LEU A 110 19.03 18.23 5.92
CA LEU A 110 18.38 17.11 6.57
C LEU A 110 19.24 16.56 7.71
N ALA A 111 20.55 16.41 7.51
CA ALA A 111 21.47 15.98 8.56
C ALA A 111 21.50 16.95 9.75
N LYS A 112 21.49 18.27 9.49
CA LYS A 112 21.39 19.30 10.55
C LYS A 112 20.08 19.21 11.35
N LEU A 113 18.96 19.05 10.65
CA LEU A 113 17.65 18.88 11.29
C LEU A 113 17.57 17.57 12.07
N ALA A 114 18.15 16.50 11.55
CA ALA A 114 18.21 15.19 12.17
C ALA A 114 19.03 15.19 13.46
N ALA A 115 20.17 15.89 13.47
CA ALA A 115 20.95 16.12 14.67
C ALA A 115 20.16 16.90 15.74
N ALA A 116 19.44 17.95 15.35
CA ALA A 116 18.63 18.75 16.27
C ALA A 116 17.38 18.03 16.80
N LEU A 117 16.83 17.08 16.03
CA LEU A 117 15.61 16.32 16.35
C LEU A 117 15.88 14.88 16.79
N PHE A 118 17.15 14.50 16.93
CA PHE A 118 17.59 13.18 17.38
C PHE A 118 16.92 12.03 16.60
N PHE A 119 17.09 12.03 15.29
CA PHE A 119 16.72 10.88 14.44
C PHE A 119 17.82 10.58 13.43
N ASP A 120 17.81 9.36 12.89
CA ASP A 120 18.70 8.96 11.79
C ASP A 120 17.98 9.19 10.44
N PRO A 121 18.52 10.03 9.54
CA PRO A 121 17.96 10.22 8.21
C PRO A 121 17.79 8.91 7.42
N ALA A 122 18.70 7.94 7.59
CA ALA A 122 18.66 6.68 6.85
C ALA A 122 17.48 5.79 7.27
N ALA A 123 17.02 5.92 8.52
CA ALA A 123 15.87 5.17 9.03
C ALA A 123 14.55 5.55 8.33
N LEU A 124 14.51 6.72 7.67
CA LEU A 124 13.35 7.15 6.86
C LEU A 124 13.40 6.61 5.42
N ASP A 125 14.55 6.15 4.94
CA ASP A 125 14.69 5.51 3.63
C ASP A 125 14.26 4.04 3.67
N GLU A 126 14.38 3.37 4.84
CA GLU A 126 14.08 1.95 4.99
C GLU A 126 12.60 1.61 5.16
N THR A 127 11.69 2.59 5.31
CA THR A 127 10.25 2.33 5.45
C THR A 127 9.54 1.92 4.15
N SER A 128 10.27 1.37 3.17
CA SER A 128 9.68 0.63 2.05
C SER A 128 9.43 -0.82 2.50
N PRO A 129 8.17 -1.25 2.73
CA PRO A 129 7.89 -2.66 2.96
C PRO A 129 8.09 -3.41 1.65
N GLY A 130 9.31 -3.88 1.39
CA GLY A 130 9.61 -4.66 0.19
C GLY A 130 11.02 -4.48 -0.37
N ALA A 131 12.05 -4.69 0.44
CA ALA A 131 13.38 -5.03 -0.07
C ALA A 131 14.18 -5.74 1.03
N GLY A 132 14.02 -7.06 1.14
CA GLY A 132 14.92 -7.83 2.01
C GLY A 132 14.43 -9.21 2.44
N ARG A 133 14.30 -10.15 1.50
CA ARG A 133 15.17 -11.33 1.34
C ARG A 133 14.56 -12.31 0.34
#